data_AF-A0A5J4PN89-F1
#
_entry.id   AF-A0A5J4PN89-F1
#
_cell.length_a   1.000
_cell.length_b   1.000
_cell.length_c   1.000
_cell.angle_alpha   90.00
_cell.angle_beta   90.00
_cell.angle_gamma   90.00
#
_symmetry.space_group_name_H-M   'P 1'
#
loop_
_entity.id
_entity.type
_entity.pdbx_description
1 polymer ?
#
loop_
_entity_poly.entity_id
_entity_poly.type
_entity_poly.pdbx_seq_one_letter_code
_entity_poly.pdbx_strand_id
1 'polypeptide(L)' 'MLKILFFYIVMAVGLVFTAQAAEETRLLRFPATNGNEIVFTYAGDLYKVSVNGGEAIRLTSHVGNE' A
#
# COMPACT_ATOMS: atom_id res chain seq x y z
N MET A 1 -29.08 18.45 -28.22
CA MET A 1 -28.74 18.85 -26.83
C MET A 1 -28.57 17.64 -25.91
N LEU A 2 -29.54 16.71 -25.85
CA LEU A 2 -29.46 15.53 -24.98
C LEU A 2 -28.23 14.62 -25.21
N LYS A 3 -27.80 14.44 -26.47
CA LYS A 3 -26.63 13.63 -26.83
C LYS A 3 -25.30 14.21 -26.34
N ILE A 4 -25.21 15.54 -26.30
CA ILE A 4 -24.04 16.27 -25.79
C ILE A 4 -23.98 16.13 -24.25
N LEU A 5 -25.13 16.26 -23.59
CA LEU A 5 -25.22 16.03 -22.14
C LEU A 5 -24.84 14.59 -21.77
N PHE A 6 -25.30 13.61 -22.55
CA PHE A 6 -24.93 12.20 -22.36
C PHE A 6 -23.42 11.98 -22.53
N PHE A 7 -22.80 12.60 -23.53
CA PHE A 7 -21.36 12.52 -23.74
C PHE A 7 -20.58 13.09 -22.54
N TYR A 8 -20.98 14.23 -22.00
CA TYR A 8 -20.36 14.82 -20.81
C TYR A 8 -20.56 13.97 -19.55
N ILE A 9 -21.71 13.31 -19.40
CA ILE A 9 -21.96 12.39 -18.27
C ILE A 9 -21.04 11.17 -18.36
N VAL A 10 -20.91 10.55 -19.54
CA VAL A 10 -20.02 9.39 -19.73
C VAL A 10 -18.56 9.77 -19.48
N MET A 11 -18.13 10.95 -19.95
CA MET A 11 -16.77 11.45 -19.72
C MET A 11 -16.50 11.73 -18.23
N ALA A 12 -17.47 12.29 -17.51
CA ALA A 12 -17.34 12.56 -16.08
C ALA A 12 -17.25 11.26 -15.25
N VAL A 13 -18.02 10.23 -15.60
CA VAL A 13 -17.97 8.92 -14.92
C VAL A 13 -16.64 8.21 -15.15
N GLY A 14 -16.05 8.32 -16.35
CA GLY A 14 -14.78 7.68 -16.68
C GLY A 14 -13.58 8.19 -15.87
N LEU A 15 -13.60 9.46 -15.44
CA LEU A 15 -12.49 10.06 -14.67
C LEU A 15 -12.36 9.52 -13.25
N VAL A 16 -13.45 9.05 -12.65
CA VAL A 16 -13.49 8.59 -11.24
C VAL A 16 -12.75 7.25 -11.04
N PHE A 17 -12.60 6.46 -12.10
CA PHE A 17 -11.99 5.11 -12.02
C PHE A 17 -10.46 5.10 -12.06
N THR A 18 -9.79 6.25 -12.18
CA THR A 18 -8.32 6.32 -12.36
C THR A 18 -7.53 6.54 -11.06
N ALA A 19 -8.20 6.60 -9.91
CA ALA A 19 -7.53 6.67 -8.61
C ALA A 19 -7.01 5.29 -8.19
N GLN A 20 -6.01 4.77 -8.91
CA GLN A 20 -5.27 3.60 -8.49
C GLN A 20 -4.30 4.04 -7.39
N ALA A 21 -4.37 3.40 -6.21
CA ALA A 21 -3.47 3.70 -5.11
C ALA A 21 -2.02 3.56 -5.60
N ALA A 22 -1.25 4.65 -5.54
CA ALA A 22 0.17 4.60 -5.79
C ALA A 22 0.78 3.70 -4.71
N GLU A 23 1.28 2.53 -5.11
CA GLU A 23 2.00 1.67 -4.19
C GLU A 23 3.30 2.38 -3.84
N GLU A 24 3.37 2.95 -2.64
CA GLU A 24 4.61 3.57 -2.16
C GLU A 24 5.73 2.53 -2.28
N THR A 25 6.84 2.90 -2.92
CA THR A 25 8.01 2.04 -3.00
C THR A 25 8.61 1.93 -1.60
N ARG A 26 8.23 0.89 -0.86
CA ARG A 26 8.76 0.63 0.47
C ARG A 26 10.14 0.00 0.34
N LEU A 27 11.14 0.64 0.93
CA LEU A 27 12.48 0.06 1.02
C LEU A 27 12.51 -0.98 2.15
N LEU A 28 12.04 -2.19 1.86
CA LEU A 28 12.03 -3.32 2.78
C LEU A 28 13.46 -3.88 2.90
N ARG A 29 13.96 -4.01 4.13
CA ARG A 29 15.34 -4.46 4.39
C ARG A 29 15.41 -5.58 5.40
N PHE A 30 16.46 -6.39 5.29
CA PHE A 30 16.81 -7.46 6.23
C PHE A 30 15.66 -8.45 6.52
N PRO A 31 15.07 -9.08 5.49
CA PRO A 31 14.00 -10.05 5.71
C PRO A 31 14.54 -11.32 6.38
N ALA A 32 13.74 -11.90 7.28
CA ALA A 32 13.92 -13.22 7.87
C ALA A 32 12.57 -13.93 7.98
N THR A 33 12.56 -15.27 8.03
CA THR A 33 11.33 -16.05 8.21
C THR A 33 11.56 -17.26 9.11
N ASN A 34 10.52 -17.66 9.82
CA ASN A 34 10.47 -18.91 10.59
C ASN A 34 9.65 -20.01 9.89
N GLY A 35 9.17 -19.79 8.65
CA GLY A 35 8.30 -20.69 7.90
C GLY A 35 6.80 -20.36 8.00
N ASN A 36 6.38 -19.54 8.96
CA ASN A 36 4.98 -19.11 9.15
C ASN A 36 4.82 -17.59 9.01
N GLU A 37 5.82 -16.83 9.45
CA GLU A 37 5.84 -15.37 9.39
C GLU A 37 7.13 -14.88 8.71
N ILE A 38 7.06 -13.71 8.10
CA ILE A 38 8.19 -12.94 7.57
C ILE A 38 8.36 -11.70 8.46
N VAL A 39 9.57 -11.48 8.96
CA VAL A 39 9.96 -10.27 9.69
C VAL A 39 10.91 -9.46 8.81
N PHE A 40 10.73 -8.15 8.76
CA PHE A 40 11.58 -7.24 7.98
C PHE A 40 11.65 -5.86 8.63
N THR A 41 12.60 -5.04 8.19
CA THR A 41 12.74 -3.64 8.62
C THR A 41 12.13 -2.70 7.59
N TYR A 42 11.34 -1.72 8.05
CA TYR A 42 10.80 -0.62 7.26
C TYR A 42 10.83 0.67 8.10
N ALA A 43 11.32 1.77 7.51
CA ALA A 43 11.44 3.07 8.18
C ALA A 43 12.14 3.03 9.57
N GLY A 44 13.07 2.08 9.77
CA GLY A 44 13.80 1.92 11.04
C GLY A 44 13.11 1.01 12.06
N ASP A 45 11.88 0.59 11.82
CA ASP A 45 11.12 -0.31 12.69
C ASP A 45 11.02 -1.72 12.13
N LEU A 46 10.83 -2.70 13.02
CA LEU A 46 10.51 -4.07 12.66
C LEU A 46 9.03 -4.23 12.39
N TYR A 47 8.73 -4.99 11.33
CA TYR A 47 7.39 -5.39 10.94
C TYR A 47 7.33 -6.90 10.76
N LYS A 48 6.14 -7.46 10.91
CA LYS A 48 5.87 -8.86 10.59
C LYS A 48 4.63 -9.03 9.73
N VAL A 49 4.61 -10.07 8.91
CA VAL A 49 3.47 -10.48 8.08
C VAL A 49 3.45 -12.01 7.95
N SER A 50 2.28 -12.60 7.73
CA SER A 50 2.18 -14.03 7.39
C SER A 50 2.90 -14.35 6.09
N VAL A 51 3.46 -15.56 5.97
CA VAL A 51 4.04 -16.05 4.69
C VAL A 51 3.00 -16.15 3.57
N ASN A 52 1.71 -16.24 3.92
CA ASN A 52 0.60 -16.21 2.97
C ASN A 52 0.20 -14.78 2.56
N GLY A 53 0.95 -13.76 3.00
CA GLY A 53 0.65 -12.35 2.78
C GLY A 53 -0.37 -11.78 3.77
N GLY A 54 -0.88 -10.58 3.46
CA GLY A 54 -1.81 -9.83 4.30
C GLY A 54 -1.21 -8.53 4.82
N GLU A 55 -1.85 -7.97 5.85
CA GLU A 55 -1.42 -6.72 6.47
C GLU A 55 -0.18 -6.93 7.36
N ALA A 56 0.84 -6.09 7.18
CA ALA A 56 2.03 -6.12 8.02
C ALA A 56 1.80 -5.37 9.33
N ILE A 57 2.14 -6.01 10.44
CA ILE A 57 1.99 -5.48 11.79
C ILE A 57 3.34 -4.95 12.28
N ARG A 58 3.37 -3.71 12.77
CA ARG A 58 4.57 -3.11 13.36
C ARG A 58 4.85 -3.71 14.74
N LEU A 59 6.10 -4.16 14.95
CA LEU A 59 6.56 -4.79 16.19
C LEU A 59 7.33 -3.84 17.10
N THR A 60 8.05 -2.88 16.54
CA THR A 60 8.80 -1.87 17.30
C THR A 60 8.33 -0.49 16.93
N SER A 61 8.48 0.45 17.85
CA SER A 61 8.40 1.87 17.56
C SER A 61 9.48 2.54 18.37
N HIS A 62 10.52 3.04 17.70
CA HIS A 62 11.50 3.88 18.36
C HIS A 62 11.11 5.35 18.20
N VAL A 63 11.30 6.17 19.24
CA VAL A 63 11.35 7.62 19.04
C VAL A 63 12.67 7.88 18.33
N GLY A 64 12.62 8.00 17.00
CA GLY A 64 13.79 8.39 16.22
C GLY A 64 14.27 9.76 16.71
N ASN A 65 15.48 9.81 17.26
CA ASN A 65 16.21 11.07 17.31
C ASN A 65 16.86 11.21 15.93
N GLU A 66 16.17 11.90 15.01
CA GLU A 66 16.73 12.35 13.74
C GLU A 66 17.73 13.50 13.97
#